data_AF-A0A165Y185-F1
#
_entry.id   AF-A0A165Y185-F1
#
_cell.length_a   1.000
_cell.length_b   1.000
_cell.length_c   1.000
_cell.angle_alpha   90.00
_cell.angle_beta   90.00
_cell.angle_gamma   90.00
#
_symmetry.space_group_name_H-M   'P 1'
#
loop_
_entity.id
_entity.type
_entity.pdbx_description
1 polymer ?
#
loop_
_entity_poly.entity_id
_entity_poly.type
_entity_poly.pdbx_seq_one_letter_code
_entity_poly.pdbx_strand_id
1 'polypeptide(L)'
;MEIFLPTGEWMINQGLVGFVRIARKAGHHIEMKQDGICFDSSIFNTMAKDYFTYFLEKFSVADRDETRLKKILSRCRKEETFKEAKKKLDESLKRTWDKAKNYCSDTAEGTEMSLLIEQIKGYDQFEDIEQIEKEVNRYLDLLKTPFINEKQTVNFFKLSILQPYFGQNSFLNISLNKLTIEEQIQRIHQDYIVPILCELKLKQLLMNAEDENQLLSWLKECPYKPIKNLHKTWKKTSLADIRENENEQFLSCSFFDEWYAFEHLNEGHFVPLQVSSSNALNYFWDFDNEMKIPISNLAKFILFCAPAGAALSPNGNQSSFVQIDGSMNKLFEVNERYALLREEENPLNEIIFDLVTELKEKGNANHRNYLFIDYSSDYRSRKTILNYFDLPRSLSRFFVNEHELLKRMHYSLRNALAYDFLTRRDAKWRIFNVLRQCIEKKYSSLDAQTAVVVRHLYQKYLEGDGDVKIDSKTESKSIWFLYNCGREVRQKYVEKGQEPKVQGIAYRLLNATKANNKKTFMDSLIRVYMSLELPMPSLFLQVLHEEKLDFATVANAFIAGLVSQPNDKQPEGGNE
;
A
#
# COMPACT_ATOMS: atom_id res chain seq x y z
N MET A 1 9.09 20.35 -27.38
CA MET A 1 9.22 19.02 -28.03
C MET A 1 8.32 18.09 -27.27
N GLU A 2 7.43 17.41 -27.95
CA GLU A 2 6.52 16.47 -27.32
C GLU A 2 7.27 15.19 -26.91
N ILE A 3 6.99 14.68 -25.71
CA ILE A 3 7.57 13.47 -25.13
C ILE A 3 6.44 12.52 -24.80
N PHE A 4 6.54 11.29 -25.31
CA PHE A 4 5.69 10.18 -24.93
C PHE A 4 6.43 9.23 -23.99
N LEU A 5 5.77 8.81 -22.91
CA LEU A 5 6.28 7.81 -21.98
C LEU A 5 5.27 6.67 -21.81
N PRO A 6 5.60 5.45 -22.24
CA PRO A 6 4.70 4.32 -22.11
C PRO A 6 4.57 3.85 -20.65
N THR A 7 3.41 3.29 -20.32
CA THR A 7 3.25 2.47 -19.12
C THR A 7 4.05 1.18 -19.25
N GLY A 8 4.56 0.65 -18.14
CA GLY A 8 5.35 -0.58 -18.11
C GLY A 8 5.25 -1.31 -16.78
N GLU A 9 6.40 -1.62 -16.19
CA GLU A 9 6.49 -2.23 -14.86
C GLU A 9 5.88 -1.34 -13.76
N TRP A 10 5.44 -1.95 -12.66
CA TRP A 10 4.73 -1.24 -11.59
C TRP A 10 5.53 -0.06 -11.00
N MET A 11 6.86 -0.18 -10.90
CA MET A 11 7.73 0.88 -10.37
C MET A 11 7.71 2.12 -11.26
N ILE A 12 7.77 1.91 -12.58
CA ILE A 12 7.69 2.99 -13.57
C ILE A 12 6.30 3.58 -13.57
N ASN A 13 5.26 2.76 -13.56
CA ASN A 13 3.87 3.21 -13.50
C ASN A 13 3.58 4.05 -12.26
N GLN A 14 4.10 3.65 -11.10
CA GLN A 14 4.03 4.44 -9.89
C GLN A 14 4.79 5.77 -10.06
N GLY A 15 5.98 5.74 -10.67
CA GLY A 15 6.72 6.94 -11.06
C GLY A 15 5.92 7.88 -11.96
N LEU A 16 5.26 7.34 -13.00
CA LEU A 16 4.41 8.10 -13.93
C LEU A 16 3.22 8.72 -13.23
N VAL A 17 2.51 7.98 -12.37
CA VAL A 17 1.41 8.52 -11.55
C VAL A 17 1.93 9.66 -10.65
N GLY A 18 3.10 9.49 -10.04
CA GLY A 18 3.74 10.53 -9.24
C GLY A 18 4.12 11.77 -10.03
N PHE A 19 4.73 11.59 -11.20
CA PHE A 19 5.09 12.66 -12.12
C PHE A 19 3.84 13.44 -12.55
N VAL A 20 2.76 12.74 -12.91
CA VAL A 20 1.47 13.36 -13.25
C VAL A 20 0.92 14.19 -12.09
N ARG A 21 0.94 13.68 -10.86
CA ARG A 21 0.46 14.40 -9.67
C ARG A 21 1.22 15.70 -9.48
N ILE A 22 2.54 15.65 -9.54
CA ILE A 22 3.42 16.82 -9.37
C ILE A 22 3.14 17.85 -10.48
N ALA A 23 3.14 17.40 -11.73
CA ALA A 23 2.97 18.26 -12.89
C ALA A 23 1.59 18.94 -12.93
N ARG A 24 0.50 18.18 -12.72
CA ARG A 24 -0.86 18.74 -12.71
C ARG A 24 -1.05 19.73 -11.57
N LYS A 25 -0.46 19.45 -10.41
CA LYS A 25 -0.50 20.36 -9.25
C LYS A 25 0.20 21.69 -9.54
N ALA A 26 1.28 21.66 -10.31
CA ALA A 26 1.99 22.85 -10.78
C ALA A 26 1.33 23.54 -12.00
N GLY A 27 0.19 23.02 -12.49
CA GLY A 27 -0.55 23.61 -13.62
C GLY A 27 -0.06 23.19 -15.00
N HIS A 28 0.84 22.20 -15.10
CA HIS A 28 1.27 21.67 -16.39
C HIS A 28 0.22 20.76 -17.01
N HIS A 29 0.09 20.83 -18.34
CA HIS A 29 -0.77 19.93 -19.09
C HIS A 29 -0.05 18.59 -19.35
N ILE A 30 -0.71 17.49 -18.97
CA ILE A 30 -0.30 16.13 -19.34
C ILE A 30 -1.51 15.41 -19.92
N GLU A 31 -1.35 14.96 -21.16
CA GLU A 31 -2.31 14.11 -21.85
C GLU A 31 -2.09 12.66 -21.42
N MET A 32 -3.16 11.98 -21.00
CA MET A 32 -3.13 10.55 -20.70
C MET A 32 -3.65 9.77 -21.89
N LYS A 33 -2.79 8.93 -22.48
CA LYS A 33 -3.11 8.06 -23.61
C LYS A 33 -3.46 6.64 -23.13
N GLN A 34 -3.81 5.76 -24.06
CA GLN A 34 -4.15 4.37 -23.75
C GLN A 34 -2.96 3.58 -23.19
N ASP A 35 -1.75 3.94 -23.57
CA ASP A 35 -0.53 3.19 -23.33
C ASP A 35 0.55 4.02 -22.63
N GLY A 36 0.24 5.24 -22.18
CA GLY A 36 1.24 6.13 -21.59
C GLY A 36 0.76 7.55 -21.29
N ILE A 37 1.72 8.45 -21.11
CA ILE A 37 1.50 9.90 -20.96
C ILE A 37 2.23 10.68 -22.05
N CYS A 38 1.68 11.83 -22.41
CA CYS A 38 2.26 12.75 -23.39
C CYS A 38 2.34 14.17 -22.81
N PHE A 39 3.48 14.84 -22.97
CA PHE A 39 3.71 16.20 -22.45
C PHE A 39 4.82 16.94 -23.20
N ASP A 40 4.87 18.27 -23.10
CA ASP A 40 5.98 19.05 -23.67
C ASP A 40 7.19 19.09 -22.73
N SER A 41 8.38 18.92 -23.31
CA SER A 41 9.70 19.10 -22.69
C SER A 41 9.87 20.38 -21.86
N SER A 42 9.10 21.45 -22.12
CA SER A 42 9.17 22.72 -21.37
C SER A 42 8.83 22.57 -19.90
N ILE A 43 8.15 21.48 -19.51
CA ILE A 43 7.89 21.15 -18.10
C ILE A 43 9.18 21.13 -17.26
N PHE A 44 10.30 20.71 -17.86
CA PHE A 44 11.58 20.60 -17.17
C PHE A 44 12.18 21.95 -16.76
N ASN A 45 11.67 23.08 -17.28
CA ASN A 45 12.11 24.41 -16.88
C ASN A 45 11.81 24.72 -15.41
N THR A 46 10.72 24.19 -14.88
CA THR A 46 10.28 24.43 -13.49
C THR A 46 10.19 23.15 -12.66
N MET A 47 10.30 21.97 -13.27
CA MET A 47 10.03 20.68 -12.64
C MET A 47 10.79 20.43 -11.33
N ALA A 48 12.04 20.92 -11.21
CA ALA A 48 12.79 20.79 -9.94
C ALA A 48 12.14 21.57 -8.79
N LYS A 49 11.61 22.77 -9.07
CA LYS A 49 10.85 23.58 -8.10
C LYS A 49 9.49 22.94 -7.84
N ASP A 50 8.80 22.53 -8.89
CA ASP A 50 7.46 21.92 -8.81
C ASP A 50 7.48 20.64 -7.95
N TYR A 51 8.55 19.84 -8.06
CA TYR A 51 8.80 18.70 -7.19
C TYR A 51 8.85 19.11 -5.71
N PHE A 52 9.66 20.10 -5.34
CA PHE A 52 9.75 20.56 -3.95
C PHE A 52 8.42 21.12 -3.44
N THR A 53 7.76 21.95 -4.23
CA THR A 53 6.46 22.53 -3.88
C THR A 53 5.43 21.45 -3.60
N TYR A 54 5.35 20.41 -4.43
CA TYR A 54 4.44 19.28 -4.21
C TYR A 54 4.67 18.59 -2.85
N PHE A 55 5.92 18.27 -2.51
CA PHE A 55 6.23 17.58 -1.25
C PHE A 55 6.12 18.49 -0.03
N LEU A 56 6.41 19.78 -0.17
CA LEU A 56 6.23 20.78 0.88
C LEU A 56 4.74 20.93 1.26
N GLU A 57 3.87 21.04 0.26
CA GLU A 57 2.42 21.15 0.50
C GLU A 57 1.85 19.83 1.04
N LYS A 58 2.17 18.70 0.40
CA LYS A 58 1.58 17.40 0.77
C LYS A 58 2.01 16.91 2.16
N PHE A 59 3.22 17.25 2.61
CA PHE A 59 3.78 16.74 3.86
C PHE A 59 4.09 17.82 4.89
N SER A 60 3.44 18.99 4.76
CA SER A 60 3.53 20.11 5.69
C SER A 60 3.50 19.65 7.15
N VAL A 61 4.61 19.86 7.85
CA VAL A 61 4.75 19.46 9.26
C VAL A 61 3.82 20.29 10.12
N ALA A 62 3.63 21.58 9.82
CA ALA A 62 2.70 22.43 10.52
C ALA A 62 1.26 21.91 10.48
N ASP A 63 0.75 21.49 9.30
CA ASP A 63 -0.63 21.01 9.16
C ASP A 63 -0.83 19.65 9.86
N ARG A 64 0.18 18.78 9.79
CA ARG A 64 0.19 17.50 10.51
C ARG A 64 0.17 17.71 12.02
N ASP A 65 1.00 18.62 12.52
CA ASP A 65 1.08 18.95 13.93
C ASP A 65 -0.19 19.64 14.42
N GLU A 66 -0.78 20.55 13.63
CA GLU A 66 -2.08 21.14 13.92
C GLU A 66 -3.16 20.08 14.09
N THR A 67 -3.28 19.14 13.13
CA THR A 67 -4.27 18.06 13.19
C THR A 67 -4.07 17.19 14.43
N ARG A 68 -2.82 16.81 14.72
CA ARG A 68 -2.45 16.00 15.89
C ARG A 68 -2.74 16.73 17.21
N LEU A 69 -2.29 17.97 17.34
CA LEU A 69 -2.43 18.76 18.56
C LEU A 69 -3.90 19.09 18.82
N LYS A 70 -4.70 19.42 17.80
CA LYS A 70 -6.16 19.59 17.94
C LYS A 70 -6.85 18.31 18.43
N LYS A 71 -6.45 17.14 17.94
CA LYS A 71 -6.95 15.85 18.44
C LYS A 71 -6.58 15.62 19.90
N ILE A 72 -5.39 16.00 20.34
CA ILE A 72 -4.98 15.93 21.75
C ILE A 72 -5.77 16.93 22.60
N LEU A 73 -5.90 18.19 22.17
CA LEU A 73 -6.68 19.23 22.85
C LEU A 73 -8.14 18.82 23.05
N SER A 74 -8.75 18.17 22.06
CA SER A 74 -10.12 17.64 22.19
C SER A 74 -10.29 16.66 23.37
N ARG A 75 -9.22 15.95 23.76
CA ARG A 75 -9.19 15.06 24.92
C ARG A 75 -8.85 15.82 26.21
N CYS A 76 -8.07 16.89 26.12
CA CYS A 76 -7.85 17.80 27.25
C CYS A 76 -9.16 18.47 27.71
N ARG A 77 -10.13 18.68 26.81
CA ARG A 77 -11.47 19.22 27.17
C ARG A 77 -12.31 18.32 28.08
N LYS A 78 -11.88 17.08 28.35
CA LYS A 78 -12.57 16.14 29.23
C LYS A 78 -11.75 15.97 30.51
N GLU A 79 -12.33 16.32 31.65
CA GLU A 79 -11.68 16.26 32.96
C GLU A 79 -11.08 14.88 33.26
N GLU A 80 -11.83 13.80 32.95
CA GLU A 80 -11.41 12.41 33.15
C GLU A 80 -10.11 12.05 32.41
N THR A 81 -9.89 12.61 31.22
CA THR A 81 -8.73 12.31 30.37
C THR A 81 -7.67 13.41 30.38
N PHE A 82 -7.89 14.50 31.12
CA PHE A 82 -7.07 15.71 31.06
C PHE A 82 -5.59 15.42 31.34
N LYS A 83 -5.26 14.78 32.47
CA LYS A 83 -3.87 14.52 32.88
C LYS A 83 -3.10 13.69 31.85
N GLU A 84 -3.73 12.65 31.30
CA GLU A 84 -3.10 11.80 30.28
C GLU A 84 -2.92 12.56 28.95
N ALA A 85 -3.94 13.31 28.53
CA ALA A 85 -3.91 14.09 27.30
C ALA A 85 -2.89 15.24 27.39
N LYS A 86 -2.79 15.91 28.54
CA LYS A 86 -1.83 17.00 28.80
C LYS A 86 -0.39 16.48 28.73
N LYS A 87 -0.09 15.34 29.35
CA LYS A 87 1.22 14.68 29.21
C LYS A 87 1.56 14.43 27.73
N LYS A 88 0.62 13.90 26.95
CA LYS A 88 0.79 13.67 25.50
C LYS A 88 0.99 14.98 24.71
N LEU A 89 0.33 16.06 25.13
CA LEU A 89 0.50 17.39 24.55
C LEU A 89 1.93 17.89 24.74
N ASP A 90 2.43 17.88 25.98
CA ASP A 90 3.77 18.36 26.32
C ASP A 90 4.86 17.54 25.62
N GLU A 91 4.70 16.21 25.58
CA GLU A 91 5.60 15.32 24.84
C GLU A 91 5.58 15.62 23.32
N SER A 92 4.41 15.94 22.76
CA SER A 92 4.27 16.25 21.32
C SER A 92 4.93 17.58 20.97
N LEU A 93 4.68 18.64 21.75
CA LEU A 93 5.28 19.96 21.57
C LEU A 93 6.80 19.90 21.69
N LYS A 94 7.30 19.25 22.75
CA LYS A 94 8.74 19.06 22.98
C LYS A 94 9.40 18.30 21.83
N ARG A 95 8.77 17.23 21.33
CA ARG A 95 9.31 16.43 20.23
C ARG A 95 9.47 17.23 18.94
N THR A 96 8.52 18.12 18.62
CA THR A 96 8.60 18.98 17.44
C THR A 96 9.64 20.08 17.63
N TRP A 97 9.68 20.70 18.81
CA TRP A 97 10.69 21.70 19.18
C TRP A 97 12.12 21.16 19.17
N ASP A 98 12.36 19.95 19.69
CA ASP A 98 13.69 19.33 19.72
C ASP A 98 14.29 19.17 18.32
N LYS A 99 13.45 19.08 17.29
CA LYS A 99 13.89 19.09 15.89
C LYS A 99 14.09 20.51 15.36
N ALA A 100 13.20 21.44 15.71
CA ALA A 100 13.21 22.83 15.27
C ALA A 100 14.43 23.61 15.78
N LYS A 101 14.74 23.45 17.07
CA LYS A 101 15.75 24.24 17.78
C LYS A 101 17.12 24.23 17.12
N ASN A 102 17.46 23.17 16.38
CA ASN A 102 18.74 23.02 15.71
C ASN A 102 19.02 24.09 14.64
N TYR A 103 18.00 24.82 14.17
CA TYR A 103 18.16 25.84 13.14
C TYR A 103 17.33 27.11 13.38
N CYS A 104 16.46 27.15 14.41
CA CYS A 104 15.67 28.35 14.72
C CYS A 104 15.85 28.87 16.15
N SER A 105 16.72 28.29 16.99
CA SER A 105 16.92 28.73 18.39
C SER A 105 17.26 30.21 18.53
N ASP A 106 18.01 30.74 17.56
CA ASP A 106 18.57 32.09 17.61
C ASP A 106 17.66 33.13 16.95
N THR A 107 16.45 32.73 16.54
CA THR A 107 15.43 33.59 15.92
C THR A 107 14.43 34.11 16.95
N ALA A 108 13.73 35.20 16.62
CA ALA A 108 12.68 35.74 17.48
C ALA A 108 11.54 34.72 17.65
N GLU A 109 11.15 34.07 16.55
CA GLU A 109 10.12 33.04 16.50
C GLU A 109 10.51 31.82 17.34
N GLY A 110 11.75 31.35 17.25
CA GLY A 110 12.22 30.21 18.05
C GLY A 110 12.29 30.51 19.55
N THR A 111 12.68 31.74 19.92
CA THR A 111 12.65 32.19 21.31
C THR A 111 11.21 32.20 21.85
N GLU A 112 10.26 32.73 21.08
CA GLU A 112 8.84 32.75 21.44
C GLU A 112 8.27 31.33 21.55
N MET A 113 8.58 30.42 20.60
CA MET A 113 8.16 29.01 20.67
C MET A 113 8.66 28.34 21.95
N SER A 114 9.93 28.55 22.33
CA SER A 114 10.48 27.98 23.56
C SER A 114 9.76 28.50 24.81
N LEU A 115 9.42 29.80 24.84
CA LEU A 115 8.68 30.40 25.95
C LEU A 115 7.26 29.84 26.05
N LEU A 116 6.55 29.71 24.91
CA LEU A 116 5.21 29.12 24.86
C LEU A 116 5.20 27.68 25.37
N ILE A 117 6.21 26.87 25.02
CA ILE A 117 6.30 25.48 25.49
C ILE A 117 6.45 25.42 27.01
N GLU A 118 7.30 26.24 27.61
CA GLU A 118 7.46 26.28 29.07
C GLU A 118 6.21 26.85 29.77
N GLN A 119 5.52 27.82 29.16
CA GLN A 119 4.24 28.32 29.65
C GLN A 119 3.16 27.24 29.63
N ILE A 120 2.99 26.54 28.51
CA ILE A 120 2.03 25.44 28.35
C ILE A 120 2.30 24.33 29.37
N LYS A 121 3.58 24.02 29.61
CA LYS A 121 4.00 23.04 30.60
C LYS A 121 3.68 23.45 32.04
N GLY A 122 3.61 24.74 32.33
CA GLY A 122 3.21 25.27 33.64
C GLY A 122 1.71 25.18 33.94
N TYR A 123 0.87 24.97 32.93
CA TYR A 123 -0.56 24.70 33.10
C TYR A 123 -0.79 23.22 33.41
N ASP A 124 -1.30 22.93 34.61
CA ASP A 124 -1.41 21.57 35.15
C ASP A 124 -2.82 21.23 35.66
N GLN A 125 -3.75 22.19 35.65
CA GLN A 125 -5.13 21.99 36.12
C GLN A 125 -6.13 22.05 34.96
N PHE A 126 -7.30 21.42 35.13
CA PHE A 126 -8.33 21.37 34.08
C PHE A 126 -8.88 22.76 33.76
N GLU A 127 -8.90 23.65 34.76
CA GLU A 127 -9.31 25.05 34.67
C GLU A 127 -8.41 25.87 33.71
N ASP A 128 -7.19 25.41 33.42
CA ASP A 128 -6.25 26.08 32.53
C ASP A 128 -6.52 25.81 31.04
N ILE A 129 -7.57 25.06 30.69
CA ILE A 129 -7.81 24.57 29.32
C ILE A 129 -7.90 25.70 28.29
N GLU A 130 -8.55 26.82 28.62
CA GLU A 130 -8.68 27.96 27.70
C GLU A 130 -7.31 28.60 27.39
N GLN A 131 -6.46 28.69 28.41
CA GLN A 131 -5.09 29.21 28.29
C GLN A 131 -4.21 28.25 27.49
N ILE A 132 -4.30 26.94 27.76
CA ILE A 132 -3.59 25.91 27.00
C ILE A 132 -3.96 26.00 25.51
N GLU A 133 -5.25 26.09 25.18
CA GLU A 133 -5.69 26.19 23.78
C GLU A 133 -5.18 27.46 23.10
N LYS A 134 -5.24 28.60 23.80
CA LYS A 134 -4.74 29.88 23.28
C LYS A 134 -3.25 29.82 22.97
N GLU A 135 -2.42 29.35 23.91
CA GLU A 135 -0.97 29.31 23.72
C GLU A 135 -0.55 28.22 22.70
N VAL A 136 -1.28 27.10 22.61
CA VAL A 136 -1.06 26.10 21.55
C VAL A 136 -1.38 26.67 20.16
N ASN A 137 -2.44 27.47 20.01
CA ASN A 137 -2.73 28.13 18.74
C ASN A 137 -1.62 29.10 18.33
N ARG A 138 -1.09 29.89 19.27
CA ARG A 138 0.08 30.76 19.02
C ARG A 138 1.32 29.97 18.61
N TYR A 139 1.56 28.84 19.27
CA TYR A 139 2.65 27.93 18.89
C TYR A 139 2.48 27.41 17.46
N LEU A 140 1.25 27.05 17.07
CA LEU A 140 0.94 26.60 15.71
C LEU A 140 1.14 27.69 14.67
N ASP A 141 0.79 28.94 14.97
CA ASP A 141 1.03 30.08 14.08
C ASP A 141 2.54 30.29 13.85
N LEU A 142 3.36 30.21 14.90
CA LEU A 142 4.82 30.25 14.77
C LEU A 142 5.36 29.08 13.94
N LEU A 143 4.84 27.87 14.15
CA LEU A 143 5.26 26.69 13.39
C LEU A 143 4.96 26.82 11.89
N LYS A 144 3.90 27.54 11.51
CA LYS A 144 3.53 27.83 10.11
C LYS A 144 4.44 28.86 9.42
N THR A 145 5.34 29.51 10.15
CA THR A 145 6.31 30.46 9.57
C THR A 145 7.13 29.76 8.48
N PRO A 146 7.23 30.30 7.24
CA PRO A 146 7.78 29.58 6.10
C PRO A 146 9.15 28.93 6.34
N PHE A 147 10.12 29.67 6.87
CA PHE A 147 11.47 29.13 7.10
C PHE A 147 11.49 28.00 8.16
N ILE A 148 10.54 27.98 9.10
CA ILE A 148 10.41 26.93 10.11
C ILE A 148 9.72 25.72 9.48
N ASN A 149 8.50 25.92 8.94
CA ASN A 149 7.70 24.82 8.40
C ASN A 149 8.40 24.13 7.24
N GLU A 150 8.94 24.89 6.29
CA GLU A 150 9.54 24.32 5.09
C GLU A 150 10.82 23.55 5.44
N LYS A 151 11.67 24.06 6.35
CA LYS A 151 12.87 23.34 6.79
C LYS A 151 12.52 22.05 7.52
N GLN A 152 11.51 22.05 8.40
CA GLN A 152 11.03 20.82 9.03
C GLN A 152 10.48 19.84 8.00
N THR A 153 9.67 20.35 7.08
CA THR A 153 8.99 19.55 6.08
C THR A 153 9.98 18.89 5.14
N VAL A 154 11.01 19.62 4.67
CA VAL A 154 12.11 19.04 3.89
C VAL A 154 12.83 17.95 4.65
N ASN A 155 13.20 18.20 5.91
CA ASN A 155 13.85 17.17 6.73
C ASN A 155 12.95 15.95 6.92
N PHE A 156 11.65 16.16 7.11
CA PHE A 156 10.65 15.11 7.28
C PHE A 156 10.51 14.28 6.02
N PHE A 157 10.21 14.87 4.86
CA PHE A 157 9.98 14.07 3.66
C PHE A 157 11.26 13.40 3.18
N LYS A 158 12.45 14.01 3.34
CA LYS A 158 13.72 13.35 2.99
C LYS A 158 13.93 12.07 3.80
N LEU A 159 13.66 12.12 5.11
CA LEU A 159 13.87 11.00 6.02
C LEU A 159 12.75 9.97 5.94
N SER A 160 11.49 10.40 6.03
CA SER A 160 10.35 9.52 6.21
C SER A 160 9.68 9.09 4.91
N ILE A 161 9.85 9.85 3.82
CA ILE A 161 9.14 9.63 2.56
C ILE A 161 10.09 9.19 1.44
N LEU A 162 11.25 9.85 1.29
CA LEU A 162 12.20 9.59 0.20
C LEU A 162 13.26 8.54 0.55
N GLN A 163 13.73 8.48 1.81
CA GLN A 163 14.73 7.48 2.24
C GLN A 163 14.33 6.02 1.96
N PRO A 164 13.05 5.61 2.09
CA PRO A 164 12.64 4.25 1.70
C PRO A 164 12.84 3.96 0.21
N TYR A 165 12.87 5.00 -0.63
CA TYR A 165 12.93 4.87 -2.09
C TYR A 165 14.32 5.03 -2.65
N PHE A 166 15.21 5.78 -2.00
CA PHE A 166 16.44 6.23 -2.63
C PHE A 166 17.64 6.17 -1.68
N GLY A 167 18.82 5.99 -2.27
CA GLY A 167 20.08 6.17 -1.57
C GLY A 167 20.39 7.65 -1.29
N GLN A 168 21.60 7.92 -0.82
CA GLN A 168 22.07 9.27 -0.45
C GLN A 168 22.54 10.09 -1.67
N ASN A 169 21.80 10.01 -2.78
CA ASN A 169 22.10 10.71 -4.02
C ASN A 169 21.55 12.14 -4.03
N SER A 170 22.21 13.03 -4.76
CA SER A 170 21.79 14.44 -4.89
C SER A 170 21.55 15.11 -3.53
N PHE A 171 20.49 15.91 -3.39
CA PHE A 171 20.13 16.60 -2.15
C PHE A 171 19.79 15.65 -0.99
N LEU A 172 19.56 14.35 -1.21
CA LEU A 172 19.30 13.37 -0.15
C LEU A 172 20.54 13.07 0.70
N ASN A 173 21.73 13.48 0.25
CA ASN A 173 22.94 13.36 1.03
C ASN A 173 22.85 14.18 2.34
N ILE A 174 23.15 13.53 3.46
CA ILE A 174 23.06 14.11 4.81
C ILE A 174 23.93 15.37 4.94
N SER A 175 25.10 15.39 4.28
CA SER A 175 26.01 16.56 4.28
C SER A 175 25.41 17.82 3.65
N LEU A 176 24.35 17.66 2.85
CA LEU A 176 23.65 18.75 2.17
C LEU A 176 22.40 19.23 2.92
N ASN A 177 22.10 18.69 4.10
CA ASN A 177 20.96 19.14 4.92
C ASN A 177 21.11 20.60 5.40
N LYS A 178 22.34 21.13 5.43
CA LYS A 178 22.62 22.53 5.77
C LYS A 178 22.19 23.52 4.68
N LEU A 179 22.03 23.07 3.44
CA LEU A 179 21.66 23.93 2.32
C LEU A 179 20.26 24.54 2.50
N THR A 180 20.07 25.73 1.92
CA THR A 180 18.75 26.34 1.77
C THR A 180 17.87 25.52 0.83
N ILE A 181 16.59 25.86 0.74
CA ILE A 181 15.66 25.15 -0.13
C ILE A 181 16.00 25.45 -1.59
N GLU A 182 16.32 26.70 -1.91
CA GLU A 182 16.74 27.13 -3.24
C GLU A 182 18.00 26.40 -3.70
N GLU A 183 19.00 26.25 -2.81
CA GLU A 183 20.21 25.50 -3.08
C GLU A 183 19.91 24.01 -3.31
N GLN A 184 18.98 23.42 -2.56
CA GLN A 184 18.55 22.03 -2.77
C GLN A 184 17.76 21.86 -4.07
N ILE A 185 16.93 22.84 -4.47
CA ILE A 185 16.22 22.86 -5.77
C ILE A 185 17.25 22.92 -6.91
N GLN A 186 18.25 23.80 -6.81
CA GLN A 186 19.34 23.86 -7.78
C GLN A 186 20.11 22.54 -7.86
N ARG A 187 20.29 21.84 -6.74
CA ARG A 187 20.95 20.53 -6.71
C ARG A 187 20.14 19.47 -7.48
N ILE A 188 18.83 19.38 -7.28
CA ILE A 188 17.96 18.50 -8.09
C ILE A 188 18.05 18.88 -9.57
N HIS A 189 17.96 20.17 -9.88
CA HIS A 189 18.02 20.65 -11.26
C HIS A 189 19.32 20.20 -11.94
N GLN A 190 20.47 20.32 -11.28
CA GLN A 190 21.73 19.86 -11.84
C GLN A 190 21.83 18.33 -11.93
N ASP A 191 21.38 17.59 -10.94
CA ASP A 191 21.60 16.14 -10.87
C ASP A 191 20.58 15.33 -11.70
N TYR A 192 19.38 15.85 -11.94
CA TYR A 192 18.30 15.14 -12.64
C TYR A 192 17.82 15.86 -13.91
N ILE A 193 17.64 17.18 -13.88
CA ILE A 193 17.03 17.91 -15.01
C ILE A 193 18.03 18.20 -16.12
N VAL A 194 19.21 18.73 -15.78
CA VAL A 194 20.25 19.05 -16.75
C VAL A 194 20.64 17.83 -17.63
N PRO A 195 20.83 16.61 -17.08
CA PRO A 195 21.08 15.43 -17.89
C PRO A 195 19.97 15.14 -18.91
N ILE A 196 18.70 15.26 -18.53
CA ILE A 196 17.56 15.06 -19.43
C ILE A 196 17.57 16.09 -20.56
N LEU A 197 17.79 17.37 -20.25
CA LEU A 197 17.87 18.43 -21.26
C LEU A 197 19.02 18.18 -22.24
N CYS A 198 20.14 17.64 -21.77
CA CYS A 198 21.26 17.25 -22.63
C CYS A 198 20.90 16.07 -23.53
N GLU A 199 20.23 15.04 -23.02
CA GLU A 199 19.75 13.90 -23.83
C GLU A 199 18.79 14.37 -24.93
N LEU A 200 17.85 15.25 -24.59
CA LEU A 200 16.91 15.85 -25.53
C LEU A 200 17.62 16.65 -26.63
N LYS A 201 18.59 17.48 -26.23
CA LYS A 201 19.35 18.28 -27.19
C LYS A 201 20.23 17.43 -28.09
N LEU A 202 20.83 16.37 -27.54
CA LEU A 202 21.61 15.40 -28.31
C LEU A 202 20.74 14.75 -29.39
N LYS A 203 19.57 14.21 -29.04
CA LYS A 203 18.63 13.64 -30.01
C LYS A 203 18.25 14.63 -31.11
N GLN A 204 17.90 15.86 -30.73
CA GLN A 204 17.56 16.91 -31.70
C GLN A 204 18.70 17.21 -32.67
N LEU A 205 19.95 17.27 -32.19
CA LEU A 205 21.11 17.50 -33.04
C LEU A 205 21.42 16.29 -33.92
N LEU A 206 21.28 15.06 -33.41
CA LEU A 206 21.42 13.86 -34.23
C LEU A 206 20.41 13.85 -35.37
N MET A 207 19.16 14.26 -35.14
CA MET A 207 18.14 14.34 -36.19
C MET A 207 18.35 15.50 -37.17
N ASN A 208 18.66 16.70 -36.67
CA ASN A 208 18.52 17.94 -37.45
C ASN A 208 19.84 18.66 -37.78
N ALA A 209 20.98 18.25 -37.21
CA ALA A 209 22.25 18.92 -37.52
C ALA A 209 22.57 18.80 -39.01
N GLU A 210 22.94 19.92 -39.61
CA GLU A 210 23.34 19.99 -41.01
C GLU A 210 24.79 19.54 -41.21
N ASP A 211 25.63 19.78 -40.19
CA ASP A 211 27.06 19.46 -40.20
C ASP A 211 27.57 18.94 -38.85
N GLU A 212 28.74 18.29 -38.88
CA GLU A 212 29.42 17.73 -37.71
C GLU A 212 29.88 18.79 -36.71
N ASN A 213 30.21 20.00 -37.18
CA ASN A 213 30.74 21.05 -36.33
C ASN A 213 29.68 21.56 -35.36
N GLN A 214 28.41 21.64 -35.78
CA GLN A 214 27.29 22.02 -34.91
C GLN A 214 27.18 21.05 -33.71
N LEU A 215 27.21 19.74 -33.98
CA LEU A 215 27.16 18.69 -32.96
C LEU A 215 28.40 18.76 -32.04
N LEU A 216 29.60 18.77 -32.62
CA LEU A 216 30.85 18.77 -31.86
C LEU A 216 31.02 20.04 -31.00
N SER A 217 30.65 21.21 -31.54
CA SER A 217 30.70 22.48 -30.80
C SER A 217 29.84 22.40 -29.54
N TRP A 218 28.60 21.94 -29.67
CA TRP A 218 27.71 21.78 -28.52
C TRP A 218 28.20 20.73 -27.53
N LEU A 219 28.69 19.57 -28.00
CA LEU A 219 29.20 18.52 -27.11
C LEU A 219 30.35 19.01 -26.21
N LYS A 220 31.18 19.94 -26.70
CA LYS A 220 32.28 20.54 -25.91
C LYS A 220 31.76 21.37 -24.73
N GLU A 221 30.63 22.04 -24.91
CA GLU A 221 29.98 22.92 -23.93
C GLU A 221 28.96 22.18 -23.05
N CYS A 222 28.58 20.95 -23.42
CA CYS A 222 27.61 20.14 -22.68
C CYS A 222 27.98 20.02 -21.18
N PRO A 223 27.07 20.38 -20.26
CA PRO A 223 27.31 20.30 -18.82
C PRO A 223 27.27 18.84 -18.30
N TYR A 224 26.57 17.93 -18.98
CA TYR A 224 26.50 16.53 -18.58
C TYR A 224 27.71 15.74 -19.09
N LYS A 225 28.53 15.24 -18.16
CA LYS A 225 29.84 14.64 -18.44
C LYS A 225 29.80 13.42 -19.38
N PRO A 226 28.86 12.45 -19.24
CA PRO A 226 28.77 11.31 -20.15
C PRO A 226 28.58 11.74 -21.61
N ILE A 227 27.64 12.67 -21.88
CA ILE A 227 27.43 13.21 -23.22
C ILE A 227 28.62 14.06 -23.67
N LYS A 228 29.18 14.91 -22.80
CA LYS A 228 30.37 15.71 -23.10
C LYS A 228 31.55 14.87 -23.58
N ASN A 229 31.73 13.66 -23.04
CA ASN A 229 32.82 12.77 -23.41
C ASN A 229 32.70 12.27 -24.85
N LEU A 230 31.50 12.25 -25.45
CA LEU A 230 31.28 11.87 -26.86
C LEU A 230 32.05 12.79 -27.82
N HIS A 231 32.28 14.06 -27.44
CA HIS A 231 33.13 14.97 -28.23
C HIS A 231 34.52 14.36 -28.53
N LYS A 232 35.08 13.61 -27.57
CA LYS A 232 36.40 12.98 -27.78
C LYS A 232 36.32 11.81 -28.74
N THR A 233 35.28 11.00 -28.63
CA THR A 233 35.05 9.81 -29.43
C THR A 233 34.72 10.15 -30.88
N TRP A 234 33.88 11.17 -31.09
CA TRP A 234 33.35 11.52 -32.41
C TRP A 234 34.13 12.60 -33.16
N LYS A 235 35.25 13.08 -32.62
CA LYS A 235 36.05 14.16 -33.23
C LYS A 235 36.50 13.87 -34.68
N LYS A 236 36.56 12.59 -35.07
CA LYS A 236 37.02 12.12 -36.39
C LYS A 236 35.98 11.27 -37.12
N THR A 237 34.75 11.22 -36.61
CA THR A 237 33.68 10.37 -37.15
C THR A 237 32.73 11.25 -37.93
N SER A 238 32.31 10.81 -39.12
CA SER A 238 31.39 11.63 -39.91
C SER A 238 29.98 11.64 -39.31
N LEU A 239 29.19 12.68 -39.57
CA LEU A 239 27.80 12.75 -39.08
C LEU A 239 26.94 11.61 -39.64
N ALA A 240 27.20 11.19 -40.88
CA ALA A 240 26.55 10.04 -41.48
C ALA A 240 26.88 8.75 -40.71
N ASP A 241 28.15 8.52 -40.41
CA ASP A 241 28.59 7.34 -39.65
C ASP A 241 28.05 7.35 -38.21
N ILE A 242 27.97 8.52 -37.57
CA ILE A 242 27.39 8.65 -36.22
C ILE A 242 25.91 8.25 -36.24
N ARG A 243 25.15 8.71 -37.24
CA ARG A 243 23.72 8.40 -37.40
C ARG A 243 23.49 6.93 -37.75
N GLU A 244 24.28 6.37 -38.65
CA GLU A 244 24.13 4.97 -39.09
C GLU A 244 24.42 3.97 -37.97
N ASN A 245 25.38 4.29 -37.10
CA ASN A 245 25.80 3.41 -36.00
C ASN A 245 25.23 3.81 -34.63
N GLU A 246 24.17 4.63 -34.60
CA GLU A 246 23.59 5.17 -33.35
C GLU A 246 23.20 4.05 -32.37
N ASN A 247 22.52 3.01 -32.87
CA ASN A 247 22.05 1.87 -32.08
C ASN A 247 23.17 0.94 -31.58
N GLU A 248 24.34 0.98 -32.21
CA GLU A 248 25.53 0.23 -31.74
C GLU A 248 26.30 1.00 -30.68
N GLN A 249 26.15 2.33 -30.65
CA GLN A 249 26.88 3.22 -29.75
C GLN A 249 26.17 3.46 -28.42
N PHE A 250 24.84 3.35 -28.39
CA PHE A 250 24.03 3.57 -27.20
C PHE A 250 23.20 2.34 -26.85
N LEU A 251 23.23 1.96 -25.58
CA LEU A 251 22.21 1.06 -25.05
C LEU A 251 20.88 1.82 -24.94
N SER A 252 19.80 1.19 -25.37
CA SER A 252 18.45 1.69 -25.08
C SER A 252 18.14 1.54 -23.60
N CYS A 253 17.34 2.47 -23.07
CA CYS A 253 16.81 2.38 -21.72
C CYS A 253 15.81 1.23 -21.62
N SER A 254 15.98 0.39 -20.60
CA SER A 254 15.14 -0.79 -20.35
C SER A 254 13.66 -0.49 -20.09
N PHE A 255 13.31 0.77 -19.85
CA PHE A 255 11.95 1.20 -19.54
C PHE A 255 11.33 2.05 -20.65
N PHE A 256 12.17 2.76 -21.42
CA PHE A 256 11.74 3.67 -22.49
C PHE A 256 12.69 3.49 -23.68
N ASP A 257 12.36 2.58 -24.59
CA ASP A 257 13.25 2.12 -25.67
C ASP A 257 13.79 3.25 -26.55
N GLU A 258 13.01 4.31 -26.75
CA GLU A 258 13.41 5.47 -27.53
C GLU A 258 14.54 6.29 -26.86
N TRP A 259 14.85 6.07 -25.58
CA TRP A 259 15.81 6.86 -24.81
C TRP A 259 17.14 6.15 -24.63
N TYR A 260 18.24 6.89 -24.82
CA TYR A 260 19.57 6.39 -24.54
C TYR A 260 19.81 6.20 -23.04
N ALA A 261 20.52 5.14 -22.69
CA ALA A 261 20.99 4.87 -21.35
C ALA A 261 22.45 5.27 -21.19
N PHE A 262 22.70 6.30 -20.39
CA PHE A 262 24.06 6.70 -19.98
C PHE A 262 24.45 6.17 -18.60
N GLU A 263 23.50 5.53 -17.90
CA GLU A 263 23.66 5.00 -16.56
C GLU A 263 23.03 3.62 -16.44
N HIS A 264 23.26 2.97 -15.31
CA HIS A 264 22.65 1.71 -14.95
C HIS A 264 21.84 1.83 -13.67
N LEU A 265 20.69 1.14 -13.63
CA LEU A 265 19.84 1.08 -12.45
C LEU A 265 20.59 0.46 -11.27
N ASN A 266 20.45 1.07 -10.10
CA ASN A 266 21.09 0.63 -8.86
C ASN A 266 20.26 1.10 -7.65
N GLU A 267 20.64 0.64 -6.45
CA GLU A 267 19.99 0.97 -5.17
C GLU A 267 19.94 2.47 -4.85
N GLY A 268 20.82 3.28 -5.44
CA GLY A 268 20.78 4.74 -5.33
C GLY A 268 19.65 5.39 -6.12
N HIS A 269 19.16 4.74 -7.19
CA HIS A 269 18.09 5.25 -8.05
C HIS A 269 16.70 4.81 -7.60
N PHE A 270 16.57 3.60 -7.06
CA PHE A 270 15.34 3.07 -6.51
C PHE A 270 15.70 1.89 -5.59
N VAL A 271 15.42 1.97 -4.30
CA VAL A 271 15.79 0.95 -3.30
C VAL A 271 14.90 -0.30 -3.37
N PRO A 272 13.56 -0.18 -3.52
CA PRO A 272 12.74 -1.38 -3.60
C PRO A 272 13.17 -2.27 -4.78
N LEU A 273 13.32 -3.56 -4.53
CA LEU A 273 13.80 -4.57 -5.50
C LEU A 273 15.26 -4.45 -5.98
N GLN A 274 16.04 -3.48 -5.50
CA GLN A 274 17.46 -3.36 -5.88
C GLN A 274 18.40 -3.97 -4.84
N VAL A 275 19.55 -4.43 -5.32
CA VAL A 275 20.64 -5.00 -4.51
C VAL A 275 21.96 -4.34 -4.86
N SER A 276 22.87 -4.29 -3.89
CA SER A 276 24.23 -3.80 -4.08
C SER A 276 25.01 -4.76 -4.98
N SER A 277 25.22 -4.38 -6.25
CA SER A 277 25.86 -5.23 -7.26
C SER A 277 27.28 -5.65 -6.92
N SER A 278 28.01 -4.84 -6.14
CA SER A 278 29.36 -5.19 -5.65
C SER A 278 29.33 -6.21 -4.50
N ASN A 279 28.26 -6.24 -3.70
CA ASN A 279 28.20 -7.01 -2.46
C ASN A 279 27.29 -8.24 -2.57
N ALA A 280 26.49 -8.34 -3.64
CA ALA A 280 25.46 -9.36 -3.83
C ALA A 280 25.63 -10.08 -5.18
N LEU A 281 26.87 -10.45 -5.53
CA LEU A 281 27.21 -11.14 -6.79
C LEU A 281 26.35 -12.38 -7.06
N ASN A 282 25.93 -13.08 -6.01
CA ASN A 282 25.07 -14.27 -6.08
C ASN A 282 23.63 -13.99 -6.56
N TYR A 283 23.23 -12.72 -6.69
CA TYR A 283 21.96 -12.31 -7.29
C TYR A 283 22.06 -12.09 -8.80
N PHE A 284 23.26 -12.11 -9.36
CA PHE A 284 23.51 -11.90 -10.78
C PHE A 284 23.77 -13.25 -11.47
N TRP A 285 23.34 -13.34 -12.72
CA TRP A 285 23.60 -14.52 -13.55
C TRP A 285 25.10 -14.73 -13.69
N ASP A 286 25.56 -15.98 -13.50
CA ASP A 286 26.98 -16.37 -13.57
C ASP A 286 27.93 -15.56 -12.65
N PHE A 287 27.40 -14.99 -11.56
CA PHE A 287 28.14 -14.07 -10.68
C PHE A 287 28.72 -12.85 -11.42
N ASP A 288 28.11 -12.47 -12.55
CA ASP A 288 28.55 -11.36 -13.38
C ASP A 288 27.76 -10.09 -13.05
N ASN A 289 28.40 -9.16 -12.34
CA ASN A 289 27.83 -7.85 -12.03
C ASN A 289 28.01 -6.80 -13.15
N GLU A 290 28.56 -7.20 -14.30
CA GLU A 290 28.53 -6.38 -15.52
C GLU A 290 27.17 -6.40 -16.20
N MET A 291 26.33 -7.43 -15.92
CA MET A 291 24.94 -7.51 -16.39
C MET A 291 24.06 -6.47 -15.68
N LYS A 292 24.12 -5.24 -16.17
CA LYS A 292 23.49 -4.06 -15.58
C LYS A 292 22.27 -3.65 -16.38
N ILE A 293 21.20 -3.26 -15.69
CA ILE A 293 19.97 -2.76 -16.32
C ILE A 293 20.23 -1.34 -16.84
N PRO A 294 20.32 -1.09 -18.17
CA PRO A 294 20.52 0.25 -18.71
C PRO A 294 19.32 1.15 -18.45
N ILE A 295 19.56 2.38 -17.98
CA ILE A 295 18.52 3.37 -17.66
C ILE A 295 18.86 4.76 -18.19
N SER A 296 17.87 5.46 -18.75
CA SER A 296 17.99 6.87 -19.16
C SER A 296 17.86 7.82 -17.97
N ASN A 297 18.34 9.05 -18.13
CA ASN A 297 18.13 10.06 -17.08
C ASN A 297 16.65 10.40 -16.91
N LEU A 298 15.85 10.30 -17.98
CA LEU A 298 14.40 10.49 -17.86
C LEU A 298 13.74 9.39 -17.02
N ALA A 299 14.03 8.10 -17.29
CA ALA A 299 13.49 7.01 -16.48
C ALA A 299 13.92 7.10 -15.02
N LYS A 300 15.19 7.50 -14.76
CA LYS A 300 15.68 7.78 -13.41
C LYS A 300 14.85 8.85 -12.70
N PHE A 301 14.51 9.95 -13.40
CA PHE A 301 13.69 11.02 -12.82
C PHE A 301 12.22 10.61 -12.62
N ILE A 302 11.65 9.79 -13.52
CA ILE A 302 10.31 9.22 -13.34
C ILE A 302 10.27 8.32 -12.10
N LEU A 303 11.26 7.45 -11.90
CA LEU A 303 11.38 6.67 -10.65
C LEU A 303 11.56 7.59 -9.44
N PHE A 304 12.25 8.72 -9.60
CA PHE A 304 12.38 9.72 -8.55
C PHE A 304 11.03 10.32 -8.11
N CYS A 305 10.02 10.30 -8.98
CA CYS A 305 8.66 10.72 -8.68
C CYS A 305 7.79 9.63 -8.03
N ALA A 306 8.26 8.38 -7.93
CA ALA A 306 7.48 7.25 -7.39
C ALA A 306 6.89 7.47 -5.98
N PRO A 307 7.55 8.15 -5.01
CA PRO A 307 6.93 8.42 -3.72
C PRO A 307 5.67 9.29 -3.81
N ALA A 308 5.59 10.19 -4.80
CA ALA A 308 4.38 10.97 -5.05
C ALA A 308 3.26 10.11 -5.63
N GLY A 309 3.60 9.03 -6.35
CA GLY A 309 2.66 8.08 -6.95
C GLY A 309 2.12 7.02 -6.00
N ALA A 310 2.81 6.76 -4.88
CA ALA A 310 2.32 5.83 -3.86
C ALA A 310 1.17 6.41 -3.02
N ALA A 311 0.31 5.53 -2.55
CA ALA A 311 -0.51 5.73 -1.37
C ALA A 311 0.34 5.39 -0.13
N LEU A 312 0.67 6.39 0.67
CA LEU A 312 1.52 6.23 1.85
C LEU A 312 0.64 6.02 3.09
N SER A 313 1.08 5.18 4.02
CA SER A 313 0.45 5.13 5.35
C SER A 313 0.64 6.47 6.08
N PRO A 314 -0.22 6.83 7.05
CA PRO A 314 -0.11 8.12 7.77
C PRO A 314 1.26 8.39 8.41
N ASN A 315 1.96 7.32 8.78
CA ASN A 315 3.30 7.36 9.37
C ASN A 315 4.44 7.39 8.34
N GLY A 316 4.14 7.26 7.03
CA GLY A 316 5.10 7.26 5.93
C GLY A 316 5.89 5.95 5.74
N ASN A 317 5.72 4.98 6.64
CA ASN A 317 6.56 3.79 6.69
C ASN A 317 6.17 2.70 5.67
N GLN A 318 4.97 2.76 5.12
CA GLN A 318 4.48 1.77 4.15
C GLN A 318 3.95 2.49 2.92
N SER A 319 4.49 2.10 1.77
CA SER A 319 4.05 2.54 0.46
C SER A 319 3.17 1.49 -0.17
N SER A 320 2.10 1.92 -0.82
CA SER A 320 1.32 1.03 -1.65
C SER A 320 0.93 1.63 -2.97
N PHE A 321 0.72 0.73 -3.93
CA PHE A 321 0.36 1.07 -5.29
C PHE A 321 -0.52 -0.03 -5.86
N VAL A 322 -1.48 0.35 -6.70
CA VAL A 322 -2.36 -0.59 -7.39
C VAL A 322 -2.00 -0.60 -8.86
N GLN A 323 -1.40 -1.69 -9.31
CA GLN A 323 -1.13 -1.94 -10.71
C GLN A 323 -2.37 -2.59 -11.35
N ILE A 324 -2.80 -2.07 -12.50
CA ILE A 324 -3.92 -2.61 -13.27
C ILE A 324 -3.58 -2.63 -14.75
N ASP A 325 -4.25 -3.51 -15.49
CA ASP A 325 -4.19 -3.50 -16.95
C ASP A 325 -5.07 -2.38 -17.54
N GLY A 326 -4.68 -1.88 -18.72
CA GLY A 326 -5.43 -0.93 -19.52
C GLY A 326 -4.88 0.50 -19.51
N SER A 327 -5.75 1.49 -19.76
CA SER A 327 -5.32 2.87 -20.00
C SER A 327 -4.66 3.54 -18.79
N MET A 328 -3.66 4.39 -19.06
CA MET A 328 -3.02 5.23 -18.04
C MET A 328 -4.02 6.07 -17.23
N ASN A 329 -5.09 6.56 -17.86
CA ASN A 329 -6.14 7.32 -17.17
C ASN A 329 -6.82 6.47 -16.06
N LYS A 330 -7.18 5.23 -16.38
CA LYS A 330 -7.74 4.27 -15.42
C LYS A 330 -6.76 3.97 -14.28
N LEU A 331 -5.49 3.74 -14.61
CA LEU A 331 -4.43 3.46 -13.62
C LEU A 331 -4.30 4.63 -12.65
N PHE A 332 -4.32 5.85 -13.17
CA PHE A 332 -4.28 7.07 -12.36
C PHE A 332 -5.52 7.18 -11.45
N GLU A 333 -6.73 7.08 -11.99
CA GLU A 333 -7.98 7.17 -11.24
C GLU A 333 -8.06 6.16 -10.07
N VAL A 334 -7.65 4.91 -10.31
CA VAL A 334 -7.63 3.87 -9.27
C VAL A 334 -6.66 4.24 -8.15
N ASN A 335 -5.49 4.76 -8.48
CA ASN A 335 -4.49 5.15 -7.48
C ASN A 335 -4.83 6.47 -6.77
N GLU A 336 -5.58 7.38 -7.38
CA GLU A 336 -6.15 8.54 -6.69
C GLU A 336 -7.14 8.10 -5.62
N ARG A 337 -8.07 7.20 -5.96
CA ARG A 337 -9.04 6.69 -5.00
C ARG A 337 -8.35 5.91 -3.88
N TYR A 338 -7.43 5.03 -4.24
CA TYR A 338 -6.71 4.20 -3.27
C TYR A 338 -5.88 5.04 -2.30
N ALA A 339 -5.31 6.16 -2.75
CA ALA A 339 -4.64 7.12 -1.86
C ALA A 339 -5.59 7.73 -0.83
N LEU A 340 -6.78 8.17 -1.24
CA LEU A 340 -7.80 8.73 -0.33
C LEU A 340 -8.22 7.72 0.74
N LEU A 341 -8.52 6.47 0.35
CA LEU A 341 -8.94 5.42 1.29
C LEU A 341 -7.86 5.07 2.33
N ARG A 342 -6.58 5.28 2.01
CA ARG A 342 -5.45 4.99 2.91
C ARG A 342 -5.19 6.10 3.92
N GLU A 343 -5.59 7.33 3.62
CA GLU A 343 -5.48 8.46 4.55
C GLU A 343 -6.40 8.29 5.78
N GLU A 344 -7.49 7.52 5.65
CA GLU A 344 -8.48 7.25 6.70
C GLU A 344 -8.04 6.21 7.76
N GLU A 345 -6.75 5.82 7.82
CA GLU A 345 -6.22 4.76 8.71
C GLU A 345 -6.86 3.37 8.50
N ASN A 346 -7.50 3.13 7.35
CA ASN A 346 -8.16 1.86 7.05
C ASN A 346 -7.14 0.72 6.82
N PRO A 347 -7.37 -0.49 7.39
CA PRO A 347 -6.60 -1.68 7.06
C PRO A 347 -6.60 -1.96 5.55
N LEU A 348 -5.47 -2.43 5.01
CA LEU A 348 -5.32 -2.74 3.58
C LEU A 348 -6.48 -3.58 3.01
N ASN A 349 -6.94 -4.59 3.76
CA ASN A 349 -8.00 -5.48 3.30
C ASN A 349 -9.34 -4.74 3.17
N GLU A 350 -9.62 -3.76 4.03
CA GLU A 350 -10.84 -2.94 3.93
C GLU A 350 -10.78 -2.03 2.72
N ILE A 351 -9.62 -1.44 2.44
CA ILE A 351 -9.40 -0.65 1.23
C ILE A 351 -9.61 -1.51 -0.04
N ILE A 352 -9.16 -2.77 -0.03
CA ILE A 352 -9.40 -3.70 -1.14
C ILE A 352 -10.91 -3.94 -1.30
N PHE A 353 -11.65 -4.16 -0.21
CA PHE A 353 -13.11 -4.31 -0.25
C PHE A 353 -13.81 -3.10 -0.82
N ASP A 354 -13.44 -1.90 -0.38
CA ASP A 354 -14.07 -0.65 -0.82
C ASP A 354 -13.76 -0.36 -2.29
N LEU A 355 -12.51 -0.56 -2.71
CA LEU A 355 -12.11 -0.40 -4.10
C LEU A 355 -12.87 -1.38 -5.00
N VAL A 356 -12.96 -2.66 -4.60
CA VAL A 356 -13.70 -3.69 -5.34
C VAL A 356 -15.20 -3.37 -5.40
N THR A 357 -15.76 -2.81 -4.32
CA THR A 357 -17.18 -2.41 -4.26
C THR A 357 -17.48 -1.25 -5.20
N GLU A 358 -16.66 -0.19 -5.23
CA GLU A 358 -16.87 0.94 -6.12
C GLU A 358 -16.75 0.54 -7.61
N LEU A 359 -15.86 -0.40 -7.92
CA LEU A 359 -15.69 -0.92 -9.28
C LEU A 359 -16.95 -1.65 -9.78
N LYS A 360 -17.70 -2.30 -8.88
CA LYS A 360 -19.02 -2.89 -9.15
C LYS A 360 -20.05 -1.82 -9.51
N GLU A 361 -20.11 -0.75 -8.72
CA GLU A 361 -21.11 0.33 -8.87
C GLU A 361 -20.92 1.11 -10.18
N LYS A 362 -19.67 1.31 -10.60
CA LYS A 362 -19.33 2.01 -11.85
C LYS A 362 -19.57 1.18 -13.12
N GLY A 363 -20.19 -0.01 -13.03
CA GLY A 363 -20.51 -0.84 -14.20
C GLY A 363 -19.29 -1.34 -14.97
N ASN A 364 -18.09 -1.22 -14.40
CA ASN A 364 -16.83 -1.67 -15.00
C ASN A 364 -16.65 -3.18 -14.80
N ALA A 365 -17.65 -3.95 -15.23
CA ALA A 365 -17.68 -5.41 -15.17
C ALA A 365 -16.71 -6.09 -16.17
N ASN A 366 -15.85 -5.34 -16.85
CA ASN A 366 -14.66 -5.90 -17.48
C ASN A 366 -13.63 -6.13 -16.38
N HIS A 367 -13.73 -7.31 -15.77
CA HIS A 367 -12.94 -7.78 -14.63
C HIS A 367 -11.46 -7.79 -15.01
N ARG A 368 -10.69 -6.87 -14.42
CA ARG A 368 -9.24 -6.73 -14.64
C ARG A 368 -8.48 -7.38 -13.49
N ASN A 369 -7.26 -7.79 -13.75
CA ASN A 369 -6.33 -8.21 -12.72
C ASN A 369 -5.86 -6.96 -11.98
N TYR A 370 -6.08 -6.91 -10.67
CA TYR A 370 -5.52 -5.89 -9.80
C TYR A 370 -4.33 -6.51 -9.08
N LEU A 371 -3.18 -5.87 -9.21
CA LEU A 371 -1.99 -6.22 -8.46
C LEU A 371 -1.76 -5.13 -7.41
N PHE A 372 -2.10 -5.44 -6.17
CA PHE A 372 -1.79 -4.57 -5.05
C PHE A 372 -0.37 -4.83 -4.59
N ILE A 373 0.39 -3.75 -4.49
CA ILE A 373 1.78 -3.75 -4.09
C ILE A 373 1.83 -2.98 -2.77
N ASP A 374 2.26 -3.63 -1.68
CA ASP A 374 2.49 -2.98 -0.40
C ASP A 374 3.89 -3.28 0.08
N TYR A 375 4.67 -2.23 0.37
CA TYR A 375 6.06 -2.39 0.74
C TYR A 375 6.56 -1.35 1.73
N SER A 376 7.55 -1.77 2.49
CA SER A 376 8.37 -0.93 3.33
C SER A 376 9.83 -1.23 3.05
N SER A 377 10.61 -0.18 2.82
CA SER A 377 12.02 -0.28 2.48
C SER A 377 12.85 0.57 3.45
N ASP A 378 14.00 0.05 3.85
CA ASP A 378 15.00 0.79 4.62
C ASP A 378 16.35 0.66 3.92
N TYR A 379 16.79 1.78 3.35
CA TYR A 379 18.08 1.89 2.69
C TYR A 379 19.26 1.53 3.60
N ARG A 380 19.21 1.87 4.90
CA ARG A 380 20.34 1.65 5.82
C ARG A 380 20.51 0.17 6.15
N SER A 381 19.41 -0.53 6.41
CA SER A 381 19.42 -1.97 6.66
C SER A 381 19.37 -2.82 5.39
N ARG A 382 19.31 -2.18 4.20
CA ARG A 382 19.20 -2.81 2.88
C ARG A 382 18.07 -3.84 2.83
N LYS A 383 16.95 -3.50 3.47
CA LYS A 383 15.82 -4.41 3.66
C LYS A 383 14.59 -3.83 3.00
N THR A 384 13.98 -4.63 2.12
CA THR A 384 12.66 -4.37 1.57
C THR A 384 11.74 -5.52 1.97
N ILE A 385 10.64 -5.19 2.65
CA ILE A 385 9.51 -6.10 2.85
C ILE A 385 8.48 -5.70 1.82
N LEU A 386 8.11 -6.64 0.97
CA LEU A 386 7.25 -6.40 -0.18
C LEU A 386 6.21 -7.50 -0.26
N ASN A 387 4.95 -7.10 -0.28
CA ASN A 387 3.80 -7.96 -0.40
C ASN A 387 3.11 -7.66 -1.73
N TYR A 388 2.87 -8.72 -2.50
CA TYR A 388 2.07 -8.68 -3.71
C TYR A 388 0.77 -9.41 -3.45
N PHE A 389 -0.35 -8.74 -3.66
CA PHE A 389 -1.67 -9.36 -3.64
C PHE A 389 -2.25 -9.27 -5.04
N ASP A 390 -2.23 -10.42 -5.71
CA ASP A 390 -2.91 -10.60 -6.97
C ASP A 390 -4.40 -10.83 -6.68
N LEU A 391 -5.23 -9.98 -7.26
CA LEU A 391 -6.68 -10.11 -7.22
C LEU A 391 -7.17 -10.53 -8.61
N PRO A 392 -7.12 -11.84 -8.91
CA PRO A 392 -7.60 -12.36 -10.18
C PRO A 392 -9.12 -12.23 -10.28
N ARG A 393 -9.63 -12.38 -11.49
CA ARG A 393 -11.07 -12.29 -11.81
C ARG A 393 -11.96 -13.11 -10.88
N SER A 394 -11.57 -14.35 -10.56
CA SER A 394 -12.31 -15.24 -9.64
C SER A 394 -12.46 -14.63 -8.25
N LEU A 395 -11.37 -14.16 -7.67
CA LEU A 395 -11.36 -13.58 -6.32
C LEU A 395 -12.03 -12.20 -6.28
N SER A 396 -11.86 -11.39 -7.33
CA SER A 396 -12.59 -10.12 -7.50
C SER A 396 -14.11 -10.36 -7.48
N ARG A 397 -14.60 -11.31 -8.30
CA ARG A 397 -16.03 -11.68 -8.33
C ARG A 397 -16.55 -12.16 -6.99
N PHE A 398 -15.77 -12.99 -6.31
CA PHE A 398 -16.10 -13.45 -4.97
C PHE A 398 -16.32 -12.27 -4.00
N PHE A 399 -15.36 -11.35 -3.90
CA PHE A 399 -15.50 -10.20 -3.00
C PHE A 399 -16.66 -9.28 -3.39
N VAL A 400 -16.88 -9.06 -4.69
CA VAL A 400 -18.01 -8.25 -5.21
C VAL A 400 -19.37 -8.86 -4.87
N ASN A 401 -19.53 -10.16 -5.08
CA ASN A 401 -20.81 -10.84 -4.98
C ASN A 401 -21.15 -11.21 -3.54
N GLU A 402 -20.15 -11.60 -2.75
CA GLU A 402 -20.32 -12.08 -1.37
C GLU A 402 -20.05 -11.01 -0.31
N HIS A 403 -19.93 -9.74 -0.72
CA HIS A 403 -19.68 -8.60 0.17
C HIS A 403 -20.60 -8.53 1.38
N GLU A 404 -21.90 -8.71 1.16
CA GLU A 404 -22.91 -8.66 2.23
C GLU A 404 -22.73 -9.80 3.25
N LEU A 405 -22.24 -10.97 2.82
CA LEU A 405 -21.89 -12.05 3.75
C LEU A 405 -20.64 -11.69 4.55
N LEU A 406 -19.64 -11.09 3.90
CA LEU A 406 -18.40 -10.66 4.52
C LEU A 406 -18.61 -9.54 5.54
N LYS A 407 -19.48 -8.57 5.24
CA LYS A 407 -19.86 -7.46 6.12
C LYS A 407 -20.56 -7.89 7.41
N ARG A 408 -21.28 -9.01 7.39
CA ARG A 408 -22.00 -9.54 8.58
C ARG A 408 -21.06 -10.10 9.65
N MET A 409 -19.84 -10.49 9.29
CA MET A 409 -18.87 -11.03 10.23
C MET A 409 -18.15 -9.91 10.98
N HIS A 410 -17.75 -10.19 12.22
CA HIS A 410 -16.89 -9.28 12.97
C HIS A 410 -15.62 -8.93 12.17
N TYR A 411 -15.25 -7.63 12.16
CA TYR A 411 -14.20 -7.08 11.29
C TYR A 411 -12.87 -7.83 11.40
N SER A 412 -12.49 -8.29 12.60
CA SER A 412 -11.23 -9.01 12.81
C SER A 412 -11.18 -10.35 12.09
N LEU A 413 -12.29 -11.11 12.05
CA LEU A 413 -12.38 -12.37 11.32
C LEU A 413 -12.49 -12.12 9.82
N ARG A 414 -13.32 -11.15 9.41
CA ARG A 414 -13.45 -10.71 8.02
C ARG A 414 -12.09 -10.37 7.41
N ASN A 415 -11.33 -9.50 8.06
CA ASN A 415 -10.03 -9.03 7.56
C ASN A 415 -9.01 -10.17 7.52
N ALA A 416 -9.07 -11.08 8.49
CA ALA A 416 -8.18 -12.22 8.54
C ALA A 416 -8.49 -13.29 7.47
N LEU A 417 -9.77 -13.52 7.15
CA LEU A 417 -10.19 -14.38 6.03
C LEU A 417 -9.81 -13.75 4.69
N ALA A 418 -10.06 -12.45 4.50
CA ALA A 418 -9.67 -11.75 3.29
C ALA A 418 -8.17 -11.86 3.02
N TYR A 419 -7.34 -11.73 4.06
CA TYR A 419 -5.90 -11.95 3.94
C TYR A 419 -5.52 -13.39 3.52
N ASP A 420 -6.18 -14.41 4.08
CA ASP A 420 -5.96 -15.79 3.66
C ASP A 420 -6.31 -15.97 2.17
N PHE A 421 -7.45 -15.43 1.73
CA PHE A 421 -7.89 -15.53 0.34
C PHE A 421 -6.96 -14.79 -0.62
N LEU A 422 -6.56 -13.56 -0.30
CA LEU A 422 -5.60 -12.76 -1.07
C LEU A 422 -4.22 -13.43 -1.16
N THR A 423 -3.82 -14.18 -0.12
CA THR A 423 -2.56 -14.94 -0.11
C THR A 423 -2.72 -16.39 -0.57
N ARG A 424 -3.88 -16.74 -1.14
CA ARG A 424 -4.25 -18.09 -1.62
C ARG A 424 -4.05 -19.20 -0.57
N ARG A 425 -4.13 -18.85 0.71
CA ARG A 425 -4.11 -19.79 1.84
C ARG A 425 -5.52 -20.26 2.14
N ASP A 426 -5.67 -21.56 2.38
CA ASP A 426 -6.95 -22.11 2.80
C ASP A 426 -7.30 -21.68 4.23
N ALA A 427 -8.45 -21.05 4.41
CA ALA A 427 -8.98 -20.58 5.70
C ALA A 427 -9.37 -21.70 6.69
N LYS A 428 -9.21 -23.00 6.36
CA LYS A 428 -9.53 -24.14 7.27
C LYS A 428 -8.97 -23.93 8.69
N TRP A 429 -7.71 -23.53 8.81
CA TRP A 429 -7.06 -23.36 10.12
C TRP A 429 -7.63 -22.18 10.90
N ARG A 430 -7.97 -21.09 10.21
CA ARG A 430 -8.62 -19.93 10.82
C ARG A 430 -9.99 -20.30 11.37
N ILE A 431 -10.80 -21.00 10.59
CA ILE A 431 -12.12 -21.51 11.00
C ILE A 431 -11.97 -22.46 12.20
N PHE A 432 -10.99 -23.36 12.20
CA PHE A 432 -10.71 -24.23 13.34
C PHE A 432 -10.48 -23.45 14.64
N ASN A 433 -9.67 -22.38 14.59
CA ASN A 433 -9.40 -21.55 15.77
C ASN A 433 -10.64 -20.79 16.25
N VAL A 434 -11.44 -20.24 15.32
CA VAL A 434 -12.71 -19.58 15.65
C VAL A 434 -13.68 -20.57 16.30
N LEU A 435 -13.84 -21.77 15.75
CA LEU A 435 -14.68 -22.81 16.33
C LEU A 435 -14.19 -23.23 17.72
N ARG A 436 -12.88 -23.32 17.93
CA ARG A 436 -12.31 -23.58 19.25
C ARG A 436 -12.70 -22.48 20.26
N GLN A 437 -12.65 -21.21 19.85
CA GLN A 437 -13.09 -20.09 20.69
C GLN A 437 -14.61 -20.13 20.96
N CYS A 438 -15.42 -20.57 19.98
CA CYS A 438 -16.85 -20.78 20.17
C CYS A 438 -17.14 -21.86 21.23
N ILE A 439 -16.38 -22.97 21.22
CA ILE A 439 -16.47 -24.03 22.24
C ILE A 439 -16.15 -23.48 23.64
N GLU A 440 -15.19 -22.55 23.72
CA GLU A 440 -14.81 -21.84 24.95
C GLU A 440 -15.77 -20.69 25.32
N LYS A 441 -16.86 -20.50 24.56
CA LYS A 441 -17.87 -19.43 24.71
C LYS A 441 -17.29 -18.00 24.60
N LYS A 442 -16.20 -17.83 23.86
CA LYS A 442 -15.50 -16.55 23.66
C LYS A 442 -15.86 -15.85 22.35
N TYR A 443 -16.62 -16.51 21.48
CA TYR A 443 -16.88 -16.03 20.11
C TYR A 443 -18.25 -16.48 19.61
N SER A 444 -18.84 -15.74 18.67
CA SER A 444 -20.15 -16.09 18.09
C SER A 444 -20.05 -17.30 17.17
N SER A 445 -20.97 -18.24 17.34
CA SER A 445 -21.07 -19.42 16.46
C SER A 445 -21.58 -19.06 15.06
N LEU A 446 -22.32 -17.96 14.93
CA LEU A 446 -22.88 -17.49 13.67
C LEU A 446 -21.78 -16.94 12.75
N ASP A 447 -20.79 -16.27 13.32
CA ASP A 447 -19.59 -15.83 12.59
C ASP A 447 -18.79 -17.04 12.10
N ALA A 448 -18.64 -18.07 12.94
CA ALA A 448 -17.97 -19.31 12.54
C ALA A 448 -18.70 -20.01 11.37
N GLN A 449 -20.03 -20.07 11.43
CA GLN A 449 -20.87 -20.61 10.36
C GLN A 449 -20.75 -19.79 9.07
N THR A 450 -20.80 -18.46 9.18
CA THR A 450 -20.65 -17.57 8.03
C THR A 450 -19.27 -17.74 7.40
N ALA A 451 -18.21 -17.90 8.19
CA ALA A 451 -16.87 -18.18 7.70
C ALA A 451 -16.78 -19.51 6.94
N VAL A 452 -17.51 -20.56 7.35
CA VAL A 452 -17.59 -21.83 6.62
C VAL A 452 -18.26 -21.63 5.25
N VAL A 453 -19.37 -20.91 5.19
CA VAL A 453 -20.06 -20.59 3.94
C VAL A 453 -19.15 -19.78 3.00
N VAL A 454 -18.54 -18.71 3.52
CA VAL A 454 -17.64 -17.82 2.77
C VAL A 454 -16.45 -18.58 2.20
N ARG A 455 -15.84 -19.48 2.99
CA ARG A 455 -14.76 -20.35 2.50
C ARG A 455 -15.22 -21.28 1.38
N HIS A 456 -16.39 -21.90 1.50
CA HIS A 456 -16.91 -22.78 0.47
C HIS A 456 -17.17 -22.03 -0.83
N LEU A 457 -17.82 -20.86 -0.75
CA LEU A 457 -18.06 -20.00 -1.91
C LEU A 457 -16.75 -19.58 -2.56
N TYR A 458 -15.76 -19.14 -1.77
CA TYR A 458 -14.42 -18.82 -2.28
C TYR A 458 -13.83 -19.98 -3.11
N GLN A 459 -13.89 -21.22 -2.62
CA GLN A 459 -13.42 -22.38 -3.37
C GLN A 459 -14.18 -22.57 -4.69
N LYS A 460 -15.50 -22.35 -4.70
CA LYS A 460 -16.30 -22.42 -5.93
C LYS A 460 -15.93 -21.35 -6.95
N TYR A 461 -15.68 -20.12 -6.50
CA TYR A 461 -15.20 -19.06 -7.40
C TYR A 461 -13.83 -19.40 -8.00
N LEU A 462 -12.93 -20.05 -7.24
CA LEU A 462 -11.64 -20.53 -7.74
C LEU A 462 -11.79 -21.68 -8.75
N GLU A 463 -12.63 -22.67 -8.48
CA GLU A 463 -12.88 -23.81 -9.37
C GLU A 463 -13.41 -23.38 -10.75
N GLY A 464 -14.24 -22.33 -10.79
CA GLY A 464 -14.87 -21.83 -12.01
C GLY A 464 -14.09 -20.75 -12.76
N ASP A 465 -12.84 -20.44 -12.36
CA ASP A 465 -12.06 -19.28 -12.85
C ASP A 465 -12.86 -17.96 -12.90
N GLY A 466 -13.82 -17.83 -11.97
CA GLY A 466 -14.77 -16.74 -11.91
C GLY A 466 -15.90 -16.76 -12.93
N ASP A 467 -15.88 -17.56 -14.01
CA ASP A 467 -16.89 -17.54 -15.08
C ASP A 467 -18.20 -18.27 -14.79
N VAL A 468 -18.22 -19.02 -13.69
CA VAL A 468 -19.43 -19.68 -13.21
C VAL A 468 -20.30 -18.67 -12.45
N LYS A 469 -21.54 -18.47 -12.89
CA LYS A 469 -22.56 -17.79 -12.07
C LYS A 469 -22.87 -18.68 -10.87
N ILE A 470 -22.39 -18.25 -9.70
CA ILE A 470 -22.65 -18.92 -8.43
C ILE A 470 -23.91 -18.30 -7.81
N ASP A 471 -24.92 -19.14 -7.55
CA ASP A 471 -26.03 -18.77 -6.68
C ASP A 471 -25.66 -19.14 -5.24
N SER A 472 -25.20 -18.14 -4.49
CA SER A 472 -24.71 -18.29 -3.13
C SER A 472 -25.77 -18.86 -2.18
N LYS A 473 -27.06 -18.60 -2.43
CA LYS A 473 -28.15 -19.18 -1.61
C LYS A 473 -28.29 -20.67 -1.87
N THR A 474 -28.21 -21.07 -3.13
CA THR A 474 -28.30 -22.48 -3.52
C THR A 474 -27.09 -23.28 -3.03
N GLU A 475 -25.87 -22.76 -3.23
CA GLU A 475 -24.64 -23.42 -2.77
C GLU A 475 -24.56 -23.54 -1.24
N SER A 476 -25.00 -22.49 -0.51
CA SER A 476 -24.93 -22.49 0.95
C SER A 476 -26.07 -23.27 1.64
N LYS A 477 -27.12 -23.69 0.92
CA LYS A 477 -28.31 -24.34 1.49
C LYS A 477 -27.96 -25.61 2.27
N SER A 478 -27.11 -26.45 1.71
CA SER A 478 -26.64 -27.69 2.37
C SER A 478 -25.79 -27.39 3.61
N ILE A 479 -25.00 -26.32 3.59
CA ILE A 479 -24.16 -25.91 4.72
C ILE A 479 -25.03 -25.39 5.88
N TRP A 480 -26.05 -24.59 5.58
CA TRP A 480 -27.04 -24.14 6.58
C TRP A 480 -27.88 -25.27 7.15
N PHE A 481 -28.23 -26.26 6.33
CA PHE A 481 -28.91 -27.47 6.82
C PHE A 481 -28.05 -28.21 7.85
N LEU A 482 -26.76 -28.42 7.58
CA LEU A 482 -25.83 -29.08 8.52
C LEU A 482 -25.67 -28.30 9.83
N TYR A 483 -25.60 -26.97 9.74
CA TYR A 483 -25.61 -26.09 10.91
C TYR A 483 -26.87 -26.30 11.76
N ASN A 484 -28.06 -26.31 11.13
CA ASN A 484 -29.31 -26.53 11.85
C ASN A 484 -29.39 -27.93 12.48
N CYS A 485 -28.85 -28.96 11.83
CA CYS A 485 -28.70 -30.29 12.43
C CYS A 485 -27.85 -30.24 13.71
N GLY A 486 -26.75 -29.47 13.72
CA GLY A 486 -25.94 -29.24 14.92
C GLY A 486 -26.74 -28.55 16.02
N ARG A 487 -27.54 -27.54 15.68
CA ARG A 487 -28.42 -26.84 16.63
C ARG A 487 -29.47 -27.76 17.25
N GLU A 488 -30.10 -28.60 16.44
CA GLU A 488 -31.08 -29.58 16.89
C GLU A 488 -30.48 -30.58 17.89
N VAL A 489 -29.29 -31.12 17.58
CA VAL A 489 -28.54 -32.00 18.48
C VAL A 489 -28.23 -31.29 19.80
N ARG A 490 -27.78 -30.02 19.75
CA ARG A 490 -27.56 -29.24 20.97
C ARG A 490 -28.84 -29.09 21.78
N GLN A 491 -29.93 -28.69 21.14
CA GLN A 491 -31.22 -28.47 21.77
C GLN A 491 -31.70 -29.74 22.49
N LYS A 492 -31.52 -30.92 21.87
CA LYS A 492 -31.83 -32.21 22.52
C LYS A 492 -30.98 -32.50 23.74
N TYR A 493 -29.69 -32.15 23.74
CA TYR A 493 -28.86 -32.27 24.94
C TYR A 493 -29.28 -31.29 26.03
N VAL A 494 -29.71 -30.08 25.68
CA VAL A 494 -30.24 -29.08 26.64
C VAL A 494 -31.54 -29.59 27.25
N GLU A 495 -32.49 -30.07 26.44
CA GLU A 495 -33.76 -30.67 26.89
C GLU A 495 -33.55 -31.84 27.86
N LYS A 496 -32.50 -32.64 27.66
CA LYS A 496 -32.13 -33.77 28.54
C LYS A 496 -31.27 -33.36 29.74
N GLY A 497 -30.99 -32.07 29.96
CA GLY A 497 -30.14 -31.58 31.06
C GLY A 497 -28.66 -31.97 30.94
N GLN A 498 -28.19 -32.25 29.72
CA GLN A 498 -26.84 -32.75 29.41
C GLN A 498 -25.99 -31.78 28.59
N GLU A 499 -26.28 -30.47 28.66
CA GLU A 499 -25.53 -29.43 27.94
C GLU A 499 -24.00 -29.51 28.13
N PRO A 500 -23.44 -29.82 29.32
CA PRO A 500 -21.98 -29.95 29.48
C PRO A 500 -21.32 -30.98 28.55
N LYS A 501 -22.06 -32.00 28.09
CA LYS A 501 -21.53 -33.02 27.16
C LYS A 501 -21.26 -32.45 25.76
N VAL A 502 -21.99 -31.41 25.36
CA VAL A 502 -21.87 -30.75 24.05
C VAL A 502 -20.44 -30.29 23.81
N GLN A 503 -19.80 -29.70 24.82
CA GLN A 503 -18.44 -29.18 24.72
C GLN A 503 -17.42 -30.29 24.42
N GLY A 504 -17.50 -31.41 25.12
CA GLY A 504 -16.61 -32.55 24.92
C GLY A 504 -16.81 -33.22 23.55
N ILE A 505 -18.06 -33.31 23.09
CA ILE A 505 -18.39 -33.80 21.74
C ILE A 505 -17.82 -32.86 20.68
N ALA A 506 -18.03 -31.55 20.82
CA ALA A 506 -17.52 -30.55 19.90
C ALA A 506 -16.00 -30.58 19.77
N TYR A 507 -15.26 -30.69 20.89
CA TYR A 507 -13.79 -30.85 20.84
C TYR A 507 -13.37 -32.12 20.10
N ARG A 508 -14.04 -33.25 20.36
CA ARG A 508 -13.71 -34.52 19.70
C ARG A 508 -13.92 -34.44 18.18
N LEU A 509 -15.06 -33.88 17.75
CA LEU A 509 -15.38 -33.69 16.33
C LEU A 509 -14.42 -32.70 15.67
N LEU A 510 -14.12 -31.57 16.34
CA LEU A 510 -13.22 -30.54 15.82
C LEU A 510 -11.78 -31.06 15.68
N ASN A 511 -11.29 -31.83 16.66
CA ASN A 511 -9.97 -32.46 16.58
C ASN A 511 -9.91 -33.54 15.49
N ALA A 512 -10.95 -34.35 15.33
CA ALA A 512 -11.04 -35.31 14.24
C ALA A 512 -11.01 -34.61 12.87
N THR A 513 -11.72 -33.48 12.74
CA THR A 513 -11.73 -32.65 11.53
C THR A 513 -10.35 -32.08 11.24
N LYS A 514 -9.66 -31.51 12.24
CA LYS A 514 -8.29 -31.00 12.10
C LYS A 514 -7.29 -32.08 11.69
N ALA A 515 -7.44 -33.30 12.22
CA ALA A 515 -6.61 -34.44 11.87
C ALA A 515 -7.00 -35.12 10.55
N ASN A 516 -7.99 -34.57 9.83
CA ASN A 516 -8.59 -35.18 8.63
C ASN A 516 -9.06 -36.64 8.85
N ASN A 517 -9.47 -36.99 10.08
CA ASN A 517 -9.83 -38.35 10.48
C ASN A 517 -11.34 -38.57 10.31
N LYS A 518 -11.75 -38.78 9.06
CA LYS A 518 -13.16 -39.01 8.65
C LYS A 518 -13.83 -40.15 9.42
N LYS A 519 -13.11 -41.26 9.67
CA LYS A 519 -13.62 -42.41 10.42
C LYS A 519 -14.00 -42.03 11.84
N THR A 520 -13.08 -41.41 12.58
CA THR A 520 -13.32 -41.01 13.98
C THR A 520 -14.43 -39.97 14.09
N PHE A 521 -14.50 -39.06 13.11
CA PHE A 521 -15.59 -38.10 13.01
C PHE A 521 -16.94 -38.81 12.84
N MET A 522 -17.08 -39.69 11.84
CA MET A 522 -18.33 -40.41 11.57
C MET A 522 -18.73 -41.33 12.73
N ASP A 523 -17.80 -42.08 13.31
CA ASP A 523 -18.06 -42.94 14.48
C ASP A 523 -18.54 -42.13 15.69
N SER A 524 -18.02 -40.91 15.86
CA SER A 524 -18.46 -40.00 16.92
C SER A 524 -19.84 -39.43 16.63
N LEU A 525 -20.08 -39.01 15.38
CA LEU A 525 -21.36 -38.46 14.93
C LEU A 525 -22.49 -39.49 15.05
N ILE A 526 -22.27 -40.72 14.58
CA ILE A 526 -23.26 -41.82 14.67
C ILE A 526 -23.62 -42.07 16.13
N ARG A 527 -22.63 -42.15 17.03
CA ARG A 527 -22.88 -42.31 18.47
C ARG A 527 -23.72 -41.18 19.06
N VAL A 528 -23.49 -39.93 18.63
CA VAL A 528 -24.32 -38.79 19.06
C VAL A 528 -25.77 -38.98 18.63
N TYR A 529 -26.01 -39.21 17.34
CA TYR A 529 -27.36 -39.39 16.80
C TYR A 529 -28.09 -40.60 17.42
N MET A 530 -27.40 -41.74 17.58
CA MET A 530 -27.97 -42.92 18.25
C MET A 530 -28.33 -42.63 19.71
N SER A 531 -27.46 -41.94 20.46
CA SER A 531 -27.73 -41.61 21.88
C SER A 531 -28.91 -40.65 22.07
N LEU A 532 -29.24 -39.89 21.03
CA LEU A 532 -30.37 -38.96 21.01
C LEU A 532 -31.60 -39.54 20.30
N GLU A 533 -31.52 -40.76 19.78
CA GLU A 533 -32.57 -41.42 18.98
C GLU A 533 -33.01 -40.59 17.78
N LEU A 534 -32.08 -39.86 17.16
CA LEU A 534 -32.33 -39.03 15.98
C LEU A 534 -31.96 -39.78 14.70
N PRO A 535 -32.76 -39.65 13.61
CA PRO A 535 -32.35 -40.13 12.31
C PRO A 535 -31.18 -39.30 11.77
N MET A 536 -30.13 -39.96 11.28
CA MET A 536 -28.99 -39.27 10.69
C MET A 536 -29.32 -38.79 9.26
N PRO A 537 -29.18 -37.49 8.96
CA PRO A 537 -29.34 -36.99 7.60
C PRO A 537 -28.34 -37.62 6.62
N SER A 538 -28.82 -38.01 5.43
CA SER A 538 -27.97 -38.58 4.37
C SER A 538 -26.89 -37.63 3.85
N LEU A 539 -27.05 -36.31 4.05
CA LEU A 539 -26.05 -35.31 3.65
C LEU A 539 -24.69 -35.53 4.34
N PHE A 540 -24.64 -36.18 5.50
CA PHE A 540 -23.36 -36.53 6.14
C PHE A 540 -22.54 -37.57 5.36
N LEU A 541 -23.12 -38.28 4.38
CA LEU A 541 -22.36 -39.16 3.49
C LEU A 541 -21.34 -38.39 2.64
N GLN A 542 -21.54 -37.08 2.44
CA GLN A 542 -20.56 -36.19 1.78
C GLN A 542 -19.19 -36.22 2.46
N VAL A 543 -19.10 -36.54 3.76
CA VAL A 543 -17.82 -36.75 4.46
C VAL A 543 -16.96 -37.81 3.79
N LEU A 544 -17.60 -38.85 3.23
CA LEU A 544 -16.92 -39.99 2.61
C LEU A 544 -16.51 -39.69 1.17
N HIS A 545 -17.45 -39.22 0.35
CA HIS A 545 -17.26 -39.08 -1.09
C HIS A 545 -16.86 -37.66 -1.56
N GLU A 546 -17.11 -36.62 -0.76
CA GLU A 546 -16.73 -35.22 -0.99
C GLU A 546 -17.11 -34.65 -2.38
N GLU A 547 -18.16 -35.17 -3.01
CA GLU A 547 -18.55 -34.77 -4.37
C GLU A 547 -19.05 -33.33 -4.45
N LYS A 548 -19.79 -32.86 -3.44
CA LYS A 548 -20.36 -31.50 -3.41
C LYS A 548 -19.74 -30.65 -2.32
N LEU A 549 -19.52 -31.23 -1.14
CA LEU A 549 -18.94 -30.56 0.02
C LEU A 549 -17.73 -31.32 0.52
N ASP A 550 -16.62 -30.61 0.72
CA ASP A 550 -15.45 -31.19 1.38
C ASP A 550 -15.74 -31.50 2.85
N PHE A 551 -14.99 -32.44 3.41
CA PHE A 551 -15.16 -32.92 4.78
C PHE A 551 -15.08 -31.79 5.81
N ALA A 552 -14.14 -30.86 5.66
CA ALA A 552 -14.00 -29.75 6.60
C ALA A 552 -15.23 -28.83 6.53
N THR A 553 -15.80 -28.59 5.35
CA THR A 553 -17.04 -27.82 5.20
C THR A 553 -18.21 -28.52 5.91
N VAL A 554 -18.39 -29.83 5.70
CA VAL A 554 -19.48 -30.60 6.34
C VAL A 554 -19.33 -30.60 7.85
N ALA A 555 -18.14 -30.92 8.34
CA ALA A 555 -17.87 -31.05 9.75
C ALA A 555 -17.95 -29.71 10.49
N ASN A 556 -17.31 -28.66 9.96
CA ASN A 556 -17.27 -27.35 10.60
C ASN A 556 -18.66 -26.70 10.67
N ALA A 557 -19.51 -26.88 9.64
CA ALA A 557 -20.89 -26.38 9.67
C ALA A 557 -21.70 -27.02 10.80
N PHE A 558 -21.64 -28.35 10.92
CA PHE A 558 -22.31 -29.06 12.01
C PHE A 558 -21.77 -28.66 13.40
N ILE A 559 -20.44 -28.56 13.54
CA ILE A 559 -19.81 -28.15 14.81
C ILE A 559 -20.21 -26.72 15.19
N ALA A 560 -20.26 -25.78 14.24
CA ALA A 560 -20.73 -24.41 14.47
C ALA A 560 -22.16 -24.42 15.05
N GLY A 561 -23.06 -25.22 14.47
CA GLY A 561 -24.42 -25.37 14.97
C GLY A 561 -24.48 -25.97 16.37
N LEU A 562 -23.67 -27.00 16.62
CA LEU A 562 -23.59 -27.70 17.90
C LEU A 562 -23.14 -26.75 19.04
N VAL A 563 -22.23 -25.82 18.76
CA VAL A 563 -21.69 -24.88 19.76
C VAL A 563 -22.49 -23.59 19.88
N SER A 564 -23.54 -23.40 19.06
CA SER A 564 -24.37 -22.19 19.06
C SER A 564 -25.06 -21.88 20.38
N GLN A 565 -25.26 -20.60 20.69
CA GLN A 565 -25.94 -20.16 21.91
C GLN A 565 -27.37 -19.67 21.62
N PRO A 566 -28.30 -19.75 22.59
CA PRO A 566 -29.68 -19.27 22.43
C PRO A 566 -29.78 -17.79 22.06
N ASN A 567 -28.80 -16.98 22.48
CA ASN A 567 -28.72 -15.55 22.22
C ASN A 567 -27.89 -15.18 20.97
N ASP A 568 -27.48 -16.13 20.13
CA ASP A 568 -26.95 -15.84 18.79
C ASP A 568 -28.12 -15.29 17.91
N LYS A 569 -28.57 -14.06 18.21
CA LYS A 569 -29.47 -13.29 17.35
C LYS A 569 -28.70 -12.90 16.08
N GLN A 570 -29.40 -12.83 14.95
CA GLN A 570 -28.87 -12.13 13.78
C GLN A 570 -28.42 -10.73 14.22
N PRO A 571 -27.19 -10.28 13.85
CA PRO A 571 -26.77 -8.94 14.19
C PRO A 571 -27.70 -7.94 13.51
N GLU A 572 -28.43 -7.17 14.32
CA GLU A 572 -28.97 -5.89 13.89
C GLU A 572 -27.76 -5.02 13.53
N GLY A 573 -27.81 -4.41 12.33
CA GLY A 573 -26.74 -3.55 11.84
C GLY A 573 -26.45 -2.44 12.83
N GLY A 574 -25.26 -2.47 13.42
CA GLY A 574 -24.72 -1.35 14.17
C GLY A 574 -24.33 -0.24 13.21
N ASN A 575 -25.16 0.81 13.16
CA ASN A 575 -24.66 2.15 12.91
C ASN A 575 -23.88 2.56 14.17
N GLU A 576 -22.58 2.73 14.02
CA GLU A 576 -21.79 3.87 14.53
C GLU A 576 -20.40 3.87 13.90
#